data_AF-A0A535TXJ1-F1
#
_entry.id   AF-A0A535TXJ1-F1
#
_cell.length_a   1.000
_cell.length_b   1.000
_cell.length_c   1.000
_cell.angle_alpha   90.00
_cell.angle_beta   90.00
_cell.angle_gamma   90.00
#
_symmetry.space_group_name_H-M   'P 1'
#
loop_
_entity.id
_entity.type
_entity.pdbx_description
1 polymer ?
#
loop_
_entity_poly.entity_id
_entity_poly.type
_entity_poly.pdbx_seq_one_letter_code
_entity_poly.pdbx_strand_id
1 'polypeptide(L)'
;MALQQQVKKSNRGISLFSLKQRQAFGRFNQALGEWLLNSWATIITIVLGVIVATALAIPFLSYFGLDAIAKPLFFSLHFICAQVPSHSFYVFGHQLGLCERNLSIYISMFLGSLVFVLSKKRMPGLPWWLWILMLLPMAWDGITQMFGWRESTWILRIVTGTLFGLGNIWFVLPLIQKSLVETLPAQISR
;
A
#
# COMPACT_ATOMS: atom_id res chain seq x y z
N MET A 1 -46.92 45.92 -0.73
CA MET A 1 -45.67 45.84 0.09
C MET A 1 -45.45 44.47 0.74
N ALA A 2 -46.48 43.69 1.12
CA ALA A 2 -46.32 42.39 1.80
C ALA A 2 -45.67 41.26 0.96
N LEU A 3 -45.92 41.20 -0.36
CA LEU A 3 -45.34 40.18 -1.25
C LEU A 3 -43.80 40.27 -1.38
N GLN A 4 -43.25 41.49 -1.37
CA GLN A 4 -41.79 41.73 -1.44
C GLN A 4 -41.05 41.26 -0.18
N GLN A 5 -41.70 41.32 1.00
CA GLN A 5 -41.13 40.82 2.25
C GLN A 5 -41.12 39.30 2.32
N GLN A 6 -42.12 38.61 1.77
CA GLN A 6 -42.14 37.14 1.73
C GLN A 6 -41.09 36.56 0.78
N VAL A 7 -40.91 37.15 -0.41
CA VAL A 7 -39.87 36.74 -1.37
C VAL A 7 -38.47 36.90 -0.78
N LYS A 8 -38.19 38.00 -0.07
CA LYS A 8 -36.88 38.25 0.57
C LYS A 8 -36.59 37.29 1.74
N LYS A 9 -37.62 36.86 2.48
CA LYS A 9 -37.49 35.90 3.60
C LYS A 9 -37.25 34.47 3.09
N SER A 10 -37.94 34.07 2.02
CA SER A 10 -37.74 32.78 1.34
C SER A 10 -36.33 32.68 0.74
N ASN A 11 -35.87 33.72 0.04
CA ASN A 11 -34.55 33.73 -0.61
C ASN A 11 -33.39 33.73 0.41
N ARG A 12 -33.56 34.37 1.57
CA ARG A 12 -32.61 34.29 2.71
C ARG A 12 -32.56 32.91 3.36
N GLY A 13 -33.70 32.21 3.46
CA GLY A 13 -33.76 30.85 4.00
C GLY A 13 -33.00 29.85 3.12
N ILE A 14 -33.17 29.96 1.80
CA ILE A 14 -32.46 29.15 0.80
C ILE A 14 -30.95 29.48 0.81
N SER A 15 -30.56 30.76 0.93
CA SER A 15 -29.14 31.15 1.01
C SER A 15 -28.47 30.70 2.30
N LEU A 16 -29.15 30.79 3.45
CA LEU A 16 -28.63 30.32 4.74
C LEU A 16 -28.50 28.80 4.78
N PHE A 17 -29.46 28.06 4.22
CA PHE A 17 -29.37 26.61 4.11
C PHE A 17 -28.20 26.19 3.22
N SER A 18 -28.05 26.84 2.06
CA SER A 18 -26.90 26.67 1.15
C SER A 18 -25.55 26.97 1.82
N LEU A 19 -25.44 28.05 2.61
CA LEU A 19 -24.22 28.41 3.33
C LEU A 19 -23.91 27.43 4.47
N LYS A 20 -24.91 27.00 5.24
CA LYS A 20 -24.74 26.05 6.34
C LYS A 20 -24.39 24.65 5.81
N GLN A 21 -24.97 24.26 4.67
CA GLN A 21 -24.66 23.02 3.96
C GLN A 21 -23.24 23.08 3.35
N ARG A 22 -22.83 24.21 2.76
CA ARG A 22 -21.43 24.45 2.32
C ARG A 22 -20.43 24.43 3.48
N GLN A 23 -20.78 24.99 4.64
CA GLN A 23 -19.95 24.93 5.85
C GLN A 23 -19.85 23.51 6.43
N ALA A 24 -20.96 22.78 6.48
CA ALA A 24 -20.97 21.40 6.95
C ALA A 24 -20.16 20.49 6.02
N PHE A 25 -20.30 20.67 4.71
CA PHE A 25 -19.52 19.95 3.69
C PHE A 25 -18.03 20.32 3.75
N GLY A 26 -17.71 21.60 3.99
CA GLY A 26 -16.34 22.07 4.20
C GLY A 26 -15.69 21.45 5.44
N ARG A 27 -16.40 21.41 6.58
CA ARG A 27 -15.92 20.77 7.81
C ARG A 27 -15.72 19.27 7.66
N PHE A 28 -16.65 18.60 6.98
CA PHE A 28 -16.53 17.16 6.69
C PHE A 28 -15.30 16.86 5.82
N ASN A 29 -15.11 17.62 4.73
CA ASN A 29 -13.96 17.44 3.84
C ASN A 29 -12.63 17.71 4.56
N GLN A 30 -12.58 18.70 5.45
CA GLN A 30 -11.41 18.98 6.28
C GLN A 30 -11.10 17.83 7.25
N ALA A 31 -12.11 17.35 7.99
CA ALA A 31 -11.94 16.23 8.92
C ALA A 31 -11.52 14.93 8.21
N LEU A 32 -12.09 14.67 7.03
CA LEU A 32 -11.70 13.54 6.19
C LEU A 32 -10.25 13.68 5.71
N GLY A 33 -9.85 14.87 5.28
CA GLY A 33 -8.47 15.16 4.87
C GLY A 33 -7.47 14.92 5.99
N GLU A 34 -7.73 15.45 7.19
CA GLU A 34 -6.88 15.22 8.37
C GLU A 34 -6.81 13.74 8.75
N TRP A 35 -7.94 13.02 8.70
CA TRP A 35 -7.95 11.59 8.98
C TRP A 35 -7.13 10.80 7.96
N LEU A 36 -7.25 11.09 6.67
CA LEU A 36 -6.46 10.45 5.61
C LEU A 36 -4.96 10.70 5.80
N LEU A 37 -4.59 11.95 6.10
CA LEU A 37 -3.21 12.35 6.38
C LEU A 37 -2.66 11.76 7.69
N ASN A 38 -3.51 11.41 8.65
CA ASN A 38 -3.07 10.71 9.85
C ASN A 38 -3.00 9.20 9.65
N SER A 39 -3.87 8.63 8.83
CA SER A 39 -4.00 7.18 8.62
C SER A 39 -3.20 6.63 7.42
N TRP A 40 -2.58 7.47 6.58
CA TRP A 40 -1.94 7.05 5.32
C TRP A 40 -1.01 5.83 5.46
N ALA A 41 -0.13 5.81 6.45
CA ALA A 41 0.83 4.72 6.65
C ALA A 41 0.13 3.42 7.09
N THR A 42 -0.97 3.54 7.85
CA THR A 42 -1.81 2.40 8.24
C THR A 42 -2.55 1.85 7.03
N ILE A 43 -3.07 2.72 6.15
CA ILE A 43 -3.71 2.31 4.90
C ILE A 43 -2.72 1.49 4.04
N ILE A 44 -1.49 1.98 3.86
CA ILE A 44 -0.44 1.24 3.13
C ILE A 44 -0.18 -0.13 3.77
N THR A 45 -0.02 -0.17 5.10
CA THR A 45 0.24 -1.41 5.84
C THR A 45 -0.90 -2.41 5.68
N ILE A 46 -2.16 -1.95 5.74
CA ILE A 46 -3.35 -2.78 5.54
C ILE A 46 -3.37 -3.34 4.12
N VAL A 47 -3.14 -2.51 3.10
CA VAL A 47 -3.13 -2.95 1.70
C VAL A 47 -2.06 -4.03 1.48
N LEU A 48 -0.83 -3.80 1.96
CA LEU A 48 0.25 -4.78 1.88
C LEU A 48 -0.09 -6.08 2.63
N GLY A 49 -0.68 -5.96 3.82
CA GLY A 49 -1.13 -7.09 4.62
C GLY A 49 -2.21 -7.91 3.92
N VAL A 50 -3.18 -7.26 3.27
CA VAL A 50 -4.22 -7.92 2.48
C VAL A 50 -3.63 -8.68 1.30
N ILE A 51 -2.66 -8.10 0.59
CA ILE A 51 -1.97 -8.78 -0.53
C ILE A 51 -1.28 -10.05 -0.02
N VAL A 52 -0.48 -9.95 1.05
CA VAL A 52 0.25 -11.08 1.63
C VAL A 52 -0.72 -12.15 2.16
N ALA A 53 -1.74 -11.74 2.92
CA ALA A 53 -2.73 -12.65 3.48
C ALA A 53 -3.49 -13.40 2.38
N THR A 54 -3.89 -12.70 1.31
CA THR A 54 -4.56 -13.30 0.15
C THR A 54 -3.65 -14.33 -0.51
N ALA A 55 -2.38 -13.98 -0.76
CA ALA A 55 -1.41 -14.87 -1.38
C ALA A 55 -1.19 -16.17 -0.59
N LEU A 56 -1.11 -16.05 0.74
CA LEU A 56 -0.94 -17.18 1.65
C LEU A 56 -2.22 -18.00 1.82
N ALA A 57 -3.40 -17.38 1.77
CA ALA A 57 -4.68 -18.05 1.96
C ALA A 57 -5.10 -18.95 0.79
N ILE A 58 -4.69 -18.62 -0.45
CA ILE A 58 -5.08 -19.36 -1.66
C ILE A 58 -4.88 -20.88 -1.57
N PRO A 59 -3.69 -21.43 -1.22
CA PRO A 59 -3.53 -22.88 -1.15
C PRO A 59 -4.40 -23.53 -0.07
N PHE A 60 -4.69 -22.84 1.03
CA PHE A 60 -5.61 -23.34 2.05
C PHE A 60 -7.05 -23.38 1.53
N LEU A 61 -7.50 -22.33 0.85
CA LEU A 61 -8.83 -22.29 0.24
C LEU A 61 -9.01 -23.42 -0.77
N SER A 62 -8.03 -23.65 -1.65
CA SER A 62 -8.09 -24.77 -2.60
C SER A 62 -7.99 -26.14 -1.91
N TYR A 63 -7.19 -26.28 -0.86
CA TYR A 63 -7.14 -27.52 -0.06
C TYR A 63 -8.50 -27.89 0.55
N PHE A 64 -9.28 -26.90 1.02
CA PHE A 64 -10.64 -27.11 1.52
C PHE A 64 -11.70 -27.23 0.40
N GLY A 65 -11.31 -27.22 -0.88
CA GLY A 65 -12.22 -27.30 -2.01
C GLY A 65 -12.99 -26.01 -2.31
N LEU A 66 -12.61 -24.87 -1.73
CA LEU A 66 -13.23 -23.55 -1.94
C LEU A 66 -12.70 -22.86 -3.21
N ASP A 67 -12.62 -23.62 -4.30
CA ASP A 67 -12.05 -23.17 -5.58
C ASP A 67 -12.78 -21.98 -6.20
N ALA A 68 -14.08 -21.87 -5.95
CA ALA A 68 -14.90 -20.74 -6.41
C ALA A 68 -14.40 -19.39 -5.84
N ILE A 69 -13.71 -19.42 -4.70
CA ILE A 69 -13.09 -18.25 -4.07
C ILE A 69 -11.60 -18.19 -4.40
N ALA A 70 -10.89 -19.32 -4.35
CA ALA A 70 -9.45 -19.37 -4.56
C ALA A 70 -9.03 -18.92 -5.97
N LYS A 71 -9.72 -19.36 -7.02
CA LYS A 71 -9.35 -19.09 -8.41
C LYS A 71 -9.47 -17.59 -8.78
N PRO A 72 -10.57 -16.88 -8.44
CA PRO A 72 -10.63 -15.43 -8.64
C PRO A 72 -9.56 -14.65 -7.87
N LEU A 73 -9.26 -15.03 -6.63
CA LEU A 73 -8.20 -14.40 -5.85
C LEU A 73 -6.82 -14.62 -6.47
N PHE A 74 -6.52 -15.86 -6.88
CA PHE A 74 -5.29 -16.20 -7.59
C PHE A 74 -5.17 -15.41 -8.89
N PHE A 75 -6.24 -15.36 -9.70
CA PHE A 75 -6.27 -14.57 -10.94
C PHE A 75 -6.09 -13.06 -10.68
N SER A 76 -6.69 -12.52 -9.62
CA SER A 76 -6.54 -11.11 -9.24
C SER A 76 -5.09 -10.77 -8.88
N LEU A 77 -4.36 -11.69 -8.25
CA LEU A 77 -2.94 -11.52 -7.96
C LEU A 77 -2.05 -11.59 -9.22
N HIS A 78 -2.58 -12.02 -10.37
CA HIS A 78 -1.83 -12.06 -11.62
C HIS A 78 -1.45 -10.65 -12.12
N PHE A 79 -2.25 -9.63 -11.78
CA PHE A 79 -1.90 -8.22 -12.02
C PHE A 79 -0.66 -7.76 -11.24
N ILE A 80 -0.31 -8.47 -10.17
CA ILE A 80 0.84 -8.17 -9.31
C ILE A 80 2.01 -9.11 -9.61
N CYS A 81 1.73 -10.36 -9.98
CA CYS A 81 2.72 -11.41 -10.13
C CYS A 81 2.34 -12.36 -11.26
N ALA A 82 3.28 -12.64 -12.16
CA ALA A 82 3.06 -13.62 -13.23
C ALA A 82 2.86 -15.08 -12.74
N GLN A 83 3.08 -15.36 -11.44
CA GLN A 83 2.81 -16.67 -10.82
C GLN A 83 3.42 -17.86 -11.58
N VAL A 84 4.69 -17.74 -11.99
CA VAL A 84 5.38 -18.81 -12.73
C VAL A 84 5.46 -20.08 -11.86
N PRO A 85 4.95 -21.23 -12.31
CA PRO A 85 4.88 -22.46 -11.51
C PRO A 85 6.23 -22.98 -11.02
N SER A 86 7.30 -22.77 -11.79
CA SER A 86 8.68 -23.18 -11.44
C SER A 86 9.37 -22.27 -10.42
N HIS A 87 8.76 -21.15 -10.05
CA HIS A 87 9.33 -20.13 -9.18
C HIS A 87 8.39 -19.77 -8.03
N SER A 88 7.52 -20.69 -7.65
CA SER A 88 6.49 -20.51 -6.64
C SER A 88 6.56 -21.66 -5.63
N PHE A 89 6.29 -21.36 -4.36
CA PHE A 89 6.14 -22.41 -3.36
C PHE A 89 4.77 -23.08 -3.46
N TYR A 90 4.72 -24.32 -3.00
CA TYR A 90 3.51 -25.12 -2.94
C TYR A 90 3.22 -25.50 -1.49
N VAL A 91 1.97 -25.37 -1.07
CA VAL A 91 1.46 -25.76 0.24
C VAL A 91 0.27 -26.68 0.01
N PHE A 92 0.28 -27.87 0.62
CA PHE A 92 -0.72 -28.92 0.37
C PHE A 92 -0.93 -29.26 -1.12
N GLY A 93 0.15 -29.22 -1.92
CA GLY A 93 0.09 -29.46 -3.36
C GLY A 93 -0.47 -28.31 -4.21
N HIS A 94 -0.83 -27.17 -3.59
CA HIS A 94 -1.38 -26.00 -4.27
C HIS A 94 -0.37 -24.84 -4.29
N GLN A 95 -0.30 -24.14 -5.41
CA GLN A 95 0.62 -23.02 -5.61
C GLN A 95 0.21 -21.82 -4.73
N LEU A 96 1.19 -21.13 -4.14
CA LEU A 96 0.95 -19.83 -3.51
C LEU A 96 0.51 -18.78 -4.52
N GLY A 97 -0.27 -17.80 -4.07
CA GLY A 97 -0.75 -16.71 -4.92
C GLY A 97 0.32 -15.74 -5.45
N LEU A 98 1.58 -15.87 -5.00
CA LEU A 98 2.71 -15.08 -5.46
C LEU A 98 3.94 -15.99 -5.65
N CYS A 99 4.80 -15.64 -6.61
CA CYS A 99 6.09 -16.29 -6.77
C CYS A 99 7.01 -16.01 -5.57
N GLU A 100 8.04 -16.82 -5.39
CA GLU A 100 9.00 -16.76 -4.27
C GLU A 100 9.58 -15.35 -4.07
N ARG A 101 9.92 -14.67 -5.17
CA ARG A 101 10.46 -13.29 -5.15
C ARG A 101 9.40 -12.26 -4.75
N ASN A 102 8.21 -12.30 -5.35
CA ASN A 102 7.17 -11.33 -5.01
C ASN A 102 6.65 -11.53 -3.59
N LEU A 103 6.54 -12.79 -3.15
CA LEU A 103 6.16 -13.12 -1.79
C LEU A 103 7.13 -12.50 -0.77
N SER A 104 8.45 -12.65 -0.97
CA SER A 104 9.44 -12.08 -0.06
C SER A 104 9.49 -10.54 -0.10
N ILE A 105 9.29 -9.91 -1.27
CA ILE A 105 9.13 -8.45 -1.40
C ILE A 105 7.92 -7.98 -0.59
N TYR A 106 6.73 -8.53 -0.83
CA TYR A 106 5.52 -8.04 -0.18
C TYR A 106 5.49 -8.34 1.31
N ILE A 107 6.00 -9.50 1.76
CA ILE A 107 6.15 -9.81 3.20
C ILE A 107 7.08 -8.81 3.87
N SER A 108 8.26 -8.56 3.28
CA SER A 108 9.21 -7.62 3.88
C SER A 108 8.68 -6.18 3.89
N MET A 109 8.01 -5.76 2.83
CA MET A 109 7.34 -4.46 2.77
C MET A 109 6.24 -4.34 3.85
N PHE A 110 5.41 -5.37 4.00
CA PHE A 110 4.39 -5.43 5.03
C PHE A 110 5.00 -5.33 6.43
N LEU A 111 6.00 -6.15 6.74
CA LEU A 111 6.67 -6.11 8.05
C LEU A 111 7.36 -4.76 8.31
N GLY A 112 8.06 -4.20 7.32
CA GLY A 112 8.69 -2.88 7.45
C GLY A 112 7.68 -1.76 7.68
N SER A 113 6.55 -1.80 6.96
CA SER A 113 5.47 -0.80 7.13
C SER A 113 4.73 -0.97 8.47
N LEU A 114 4.53 -2.21 8.92
CA LEU A 114 3.99 -2.51 10.24
C LEU A 114 4.90 -1.97 11.34
N VAL A 115 6.22 -2.22 11.26
CA VAL A 115 7.20 -1.66 12.20
C VAL A 115 7.16 -0.13 12.17
N PHE A 116 7.03 0.50 10.99
CA PHE A 116 6.89 1.96 10.87
C PHE A 116 5.67 2.50 11.62
N VAL A 117 4.50 1.88 11.43
CA VAL A 117 3.25 2.26 12.10
C VAL A 117 3.34 2.04 13.61
N LEU A 118 3.83 0.87 14.03
CA LEU A 118 4.01 0.54 15.46
C LEU A 118 5.04 1.45 16.14
N SER A 119 6.07 1.88 15.41
CA SER A 119 7.06 2.88 15.86
C SER A 119 6.51 4.31 15.88
N LYS A 120 5.19 4.49 15.70
CA LYS A 120 4.52 5.80 15.66
C LYS A 120 5.14 6.73 14.62
N LYS A 121 5.54 6.18 13.46
CA LYS A 121 6.16 6.89 12.34
C LYS A 121 7.50 7.56 12.66
N ARG A 122 8.23 7.06 13.68
CA ARG A 122 9.52 7.61 14.14
C ARG A 122 10.77 6.89 13.61
N MET A 123 10.62 6.01 12.61
CA MET A 123 11.79 5.30 12.07
C MET A 123 12.77 6.28 11.41
N PRO A 124 14.08 6.12 11.64
CA PRO A 124 15.08 6.93 10.95
C PRO A 124 15.02 6.68 9.45
N GLY A 125 15.21 7.74 8.66
CA GLY A 125 15.30 7.62 7.21
C GLY A 125 16.57 6.89 6.80
N LEU A 126 16.45 6.01 5.81
CA LEU A 126 17.59 5.33 5.20
C LEU A 126 18.35 6.31 4.28
N PRO A 127 19.70 6.39 4.34
CA PRO A 127 20.43 7.20 3.37
C PRO A 127 20.33 6.58 1.96
N TRP A 128 20.30 7.43 0.93
CA TRP A 128 20.03 7.00 -0.45
C TRP A 128 21.02 5.94 -0.96
N TRP A 129 22.30 6.00 -0.55
CA TRP A 129 23.31 5.02 -0.97
C TRP A 129 23.05 3.62 -0.40
N LEU A 130 22.53 3.53 0.83
CA LEU A 130 22.19 2.25 1.46
C LEU A 130 20.92 1.67 0.84
N TRP A 131 19.97 2.52 0.47
CA TRP A 131 18.81 2.11 -0.32
C TRP A 131 19.23 1.50 -1.67
N ILE A 132 20.13 2.15 -2.40
CA ILE A 132 20.70 1.60 -3.66
C ILE A 132 21.42 0.28 -3.39
N LEU A 133 22.23 0.18 -2.33
CA LEU A 133 22.92 -1.06 -1.99
C LEU A 133 21.95 -2.23 -1.76
N MET A 134 20.79 -1.99 -1.16
CA MET A 134 19.75 -3.01 -0.94
C MET A 134 18.99 -3.39 -2.22
N LEU A 135 18.92 -2.48 -3.20
CA LEU A 135 18.31 -2.70 -4.51
C LEU A 135 19.18 -3.56 -5.45
N LEU A 136 20.50 -3.32 -5.42
CA LEU A 136 21.44 -3.89 -6.39
C LEU A 136 21.41 -5.43 -6.48
N PRO A 137 21.36 -6.19 -5.38
CA PRO A 137 21.35 -7.66 -5.45
C PRO A 137 20.17 -8.21 -6.26
N MET A 138 18.99 -7.60 -6.13
CA MET A 138 17.82 -8.00 -6.92
C MET A 138 17.96 -7.60 -8.38
N ALA A 139 18.40 -6.37 -8.65
CA ALA A 139 18.61 -5.92 -10.02
C ALA A 139 19.59 -6.85 -10.74
N TRP A 140 20.69 -7.22 -10.09
CA TRP A 140 21.67 -8.16 -10.60
C TRP A 140 21.08 -9.57 -10.82
N ASP A 141 20.36 -10.12 -9.83
CA ASP A 141 19.71 -11.43 -9.95
C ASP A 141 18.67 -11.46 -11.08
N GLY A 142 17.84 -10.41 -11.20
CA GLY A 142 16.85 -10.28 -12.25
C GLY A 142 17.45 -10.13 -13.64
N ILE A 143 18.49 -9.30 -13.80
CA ILE A 143 19.19 -9.10 -15.07
C ILE A 143 19.86 -10.40 -15.51
N THR A 144 20.66 -11.03 -14.65
CA THR A 144 21.37 -12.26 -15.00
C THR A 144 20.42 -13.41 -15.36
N GLN A 145 19.26 -13.48 -14.71
CA GLN A 145 18.22 -14.47 -15.05
C GLN A 145 17.52 -14.13 -16.39
N MET A 146 17.21 -12.85 -16.66
CA MET A 146 16.54 -12.43 -17.90
C MET A 146 17.38 -12.70 -19.15
N PHE A 147 18.71 -12.57 -19.06
CA PHE A 147 19.63 -12.91 -20.15
C PHE A 147 19.97 -14.41 -20.23
N GLY A 148 19.37 -15.24 -19.37
CA GLY A 148 19.58 -16.70 -19.37
C GLY A 148 20.96 -17.14 -18.92
N TRP A 149 21.75 -16.26 -18.29
CA TRP A 149 23.11 -16.57 -17.85
C TRP A 149 23.12 -17.51 -16.64
N ARG A 150 22.03 -17.53 -15.87
CA ARG A 150 21.88 -18.38 -14.69
C ARG A 150 20.41 -18.48 -14.29
N GLU A 151 19.99 -19.66 -13.82
CA GLU A 151 18.72 -19.82 -13.13
C GLU A 151 18.80 -19.37 -11.67
N SER A 152 17.81 -18.58 -11.23
CA SER A 152 17.77 -18.11 -9.85
C SER A 152 17.30 -19.22 -8.91
N THR A 153 17.98 -19.37 -7.77
CA THR A 153 17.58 -20.32 -6.74
C THR A 153 16.54 -19.68 -5.83
N TRP A 154 15.68 -20.48 -5.21
CA TRP A 154 14.66 -19.99 -4.30
C TRP A 154 15.25 -19.15 -3.15
N ILE A 155 16.44 -19.52 -2.65
CA ILE A 155 17.17 -18.79 -1.60
C ILE A 155 17.52 -17.39 -2.08
N LEU A 156 18.11 -17.29 -3.27
CA LEU A 156 18.52 -16.00 -3.82
C LEU A 156 17.32 -15.09 -4.09
N ARG A 157 16.20 -15.64 -4.58
CA ARG A 157 14.94 -14.91 -4.76
C ARG A 157 14.37 -14.39 -3.45
N ILE A 158 14.44 -15.17 -2.36
CA ILE A 158 13.99 -14.71 -1.03
C ILE A 158 14.90 -13.61 -0.51
N VAL A 159 16.23 -13.82 -0.55
CA VAL A 159 17.19 -12.87 0.05
C VAL A 159 17.16 -11.54 -0.70
N THR A 160 17.32 -11.57 -2.02
CA THR A 160 17.29 -10.35 -2.84
C THR A 160 15.92 -9.67 -2.80
N GLY A 161 14.84 -10.46 -2.80
CA GLY A 161 13.46 -10.01 -2.59
C GLY A 161 13.24 -9.24 -1.29
N THR A 162 13.69 -9.83 -0.18
CA THR A 162 13.58 -9.25 1.15
C THR A 162 14.37 -7.94 1.26
N LEU A 163 15.60 -7.91 0.76
CA LEU A 163 16.44 -6.71 0.77
C LEU A 163 15.79 -5.57 -0.02
N PHE A 164 15.30 -5.85 -1.23
CA PHE A 164 14.61 -4.87 -2.05
C PHE A 164 13.34 -4.34 -1.36
N GLY A 165 12.48 -5.23 -0.84
CA GLY A 165 11.22 -4.82 -0.22
C GLY A 165 11.43 -4.01 1.06
N LEU A 166 12.31 -4.47 1.97
CA LEU A 166 12.71 -3.70 3.15
C LEU A 166 13.33 -2.36 2.79
N GLY A 167 14.28 -2.36 1.83
CA GLY A 167 14.98 -1.15 1.42
C GLY A 167 14.01 -0.09 0.91
N ASN A 168 13.08 -0.46 0.02
CA ASN A 168 12.08 0.47 -0.50
C ASN A 168 11.17 1.02 0.58
N ILE A 169 10.62 0.18 1.46
CA ILE A 169 9.70 0.66 2.50
C ILE A 169 10.42 1.49 3.58
N TRP A 170 11.62 1.10 3.97
CA TRP A 170 12.42 1.86 4.94
C TRP A 170 12.90 3.19 4.36
N PHE A 171 13.18 3.28 3.06
CA PHE A 171 13.51 4.55 2.43
C PHE A 171 12.28 5.45 2.25
N VAL A 172 11.22 4.92 1.62
CA VAL A 172 10.08 5.71 1.15
C VAL A 172 9.17 6.19 2.29
N LEU A 173 8.85 5.35 3.29
CA LEU A 173 7.88 5.75 4.32
C LEU A 173 8.38 6.93 5.19
N PRO A 174 9.61 6.91 5.74
CA PRO A 174 10.12 8.07 6.47
C PRO A 174 10.29 9.31 5.59
N LEU A 175 10.61 9.14 4.30
CA LEU A 175 10.70 10.25 3.36
C LEU A 175 9.33 10.92 3.17
N ILE A 176 8.28 10.15 2.89
CA ILE A 176 6.91 10.65 2.79
C ILE A 176 6.51 11.37 4.10
N GLN A 177 6.81 10.77 5.25
CA GLN A 177 6.48 11.38 6.55
C GLN A 177 7.16 12.73 6.74
N LYS A 178 8.44 12.87 6.36
CA LYS A 178 9.15 14.15 6.41
C LYS A 178 8.48 15.18 5.51
N SER A 179 8.18 14.82 4.26
CA SER A 179 7.52 15.71 3.30
C SER A 179 6.12 16.15 3.77
N LEU A 180 5.34 15.25 4.37
CA LEU A 180 4.04 15.58 4.94
C LEU A 180 4.16 16.57 6.10
N VAL A 181 5.10 16.34 7.02
CA VAL A 181 5.33 17.24 8.18
C VAL A 181 5.82 18.62 7.72
N GLU A 182 6.61 18.72 6.66
CA GLU A 182 7.11 19.99 6.12
C GLU A 182 6.04 20.79 5.36
N THR A 183 5.18 20.11 4.61
CA THR A 183 4.17 20.77 3.75
C THR A 183 2.92 21.23 4.48
N LEU A 184 2.49 20.51 5.52
CA LEU A 184 1.29 20.84 6.30
C LEU A 184 1.32 22.22 7.01
N PRO A 185 2.40 22.66 7.69
CA PRO A 185 2.42 23.98 8.33
C PRO A 185 2.44 25.15 7.34
N ALA A 186 2.92 24.95 6.11
CA ALA A 186 2.96 25.98 5.07
C ALA A 186 1.57 26.26 4.44
N GLN A 187 0.63 25.33 4.55
CA GLN A 187 -0.74 25.45 4.01
C GLN A 187 -1.70 26.13 4.99
N ILE A 188 -1.49 25.99 6.31
CA ILE A 188 -2.36 26.58 7.34
C ILE A 188 -2.09 28.09 7.53
N SER A 189 -0.97 28.61 7.01
CA SER A 189 -0.57 30.01 7.11
C SER A 189 -0.86 30.87 5.86
N ARG A 190 -1.58 30.34 4.87
CA ARG A 190 -2.11 31.08 3.70
C ARG A 190 -3.63 31.11 3.73
#